data_AF-A0AB40C3E1-F1
#
_entry.id   AF-A0AB40C3E1-F1
#
_cell.length_a   1.000
_cell.length_b   1.000
_cell.length_c   1.000
_cell.angle_alpha   90.00
_cell.angle_beta   90.00
_cell.angle_gamma   90.00
#
_symmetry.space_group_name_H-M   'P 1'
#
loop_
_entity.id
_entity.type
_entity.pdbx_description
1 polymer ?
#
loop_
_entity_poly.entity_id
_entity_poly.type
_entity_poly.pdbx_seq_one_letter_code
_entity_poly.pdbx_strand_id
1 'polypeptide(L)'
;MAINMRSDSSAKEFANLVAQTRRVLDIIVNNAGTINKNKKTWDVPVEEFDVVIDTNLKRVVNILSHFFPLIIERLAPYCASKWAIVGLSQSVAKEIPPNLAIDALSPAALFLSFEF
;
A
#
# COMPACT_ATOMS: atom_id res chain seq x y z
N MET A 1 -22.74 4.55 0.48
CA MET A 1 -22.71 3.07 0.53
C MET A 1 -21.33 2.66 1.03
N ALA A 2 -21.25 1.84 2.08
CA ALA A 2 -19.98 1.32 2.59
C ALA A 2 -19.66 -0.02 1.91
N ILE A 3 -18.44 -0.19 1.39
CA ILE A 3 -17.99 -1.42 0.72
C ILE A 3 -16.93 -2.09 1.58
N ASN A 4 -17.12 -3.38 1.90
CA ASN A 4 -16.14 -4.15 2.65
C ASN A 4 -15.06 -4.71 1.71
N MET A 5 -13.92 -4.04 1.67
CA MET A 5 -12.80 -4.43 0.79
C MET A 5 -12.01 -5.65 1.30
N ARG A 6 -12.34 -6.22 2.48
CA ARG A 6 -11.79 -7.51 2.90
C ARG A 6 -12.32 -8.68 2.06
N SER A 7 -13.48 -8.48 1.41
CA SER A 7 -14.06 -9.46 0.50
C SER A 7 -13.47 -9.29 -0.91
N ASP A 8 -12.97 -10.39 -1.47
CA ASP A 8 -12.49 -10.44 -2.86
C ASP A 8 -13.59 -10.06 -3.87
N SER A 9 -14.80 -10.61 -3.69
CA SER A 9 -15.92 -10.34 -4.59
C SER A 9 -16.30 -8.85 -4.60
N SER A 10 -16.33 -8.21 -3.43
CA SER A 10 -16.64 -6.79 -3.31
C SER A 10 -15.56 -5.90 -3.91
N ALA A 11 -14.27 -6.26 -3.74
CA ALA A 11 -13.17 -5.53 -4.35
C ALA A 11 -13.21 -5.62 -5.88
N LYS A 12 -13.51 -6.80 -6.42
CA LYS A 12 -13.67 -7.04 -7.87
C LYS A 12 -14.85 -6.28 -8.46
N GLU A 13 -16.01 -6.32 -7.81
CA GLU A 13 -17.18 -5.54 -8.24
C GLU A 13 -16.89 -4.05 -8.29
N PHE A 14 -16.19 -3.54 -7.27
CA PHE A 14 -15.80 -2.14 -7.23
C PHE A 14 -14.80 -1.78 -8.34
N ALA A 15 -13.80 -2.62 -8.61
CA ALA A 15 -12.86 -2.42 -9.71
C ALA A 15 -13.57 -2.38 -11.07
N ASN A 16 -14.52 -3.29 -11.29
CA ASN A 16 -15.33 -3.31 -12.52
C ASN A 16 -16.17 -2.04 -12.67
N LEU A 17 -16.77 -1.54 -11.59
CA LEU A 17 -17.53 -0.30 -11.60
C LEU A 17 -16.63 0.89 -11.97
N VAL A 18 -15.43 0.97 -11.38
CA VAL A 18 -14.45 2.02 -11.68
C VAL A 18 -13.99 1.93 -13.14
N ALA A 19 -13.73 0.74 -13.66
CA ALA A 19 -13.35 0.53 -15.07
C ALA A 19 -14.42 1.03 -16.06
N GLN A 20 -15.71 0.97 -15.69
CA GLN A 20 -16.80 1.47 -16.53
C GLN A 20 -16.87 3.00 -16.60
N THR A 21 -16.23 3.73 -15.68
CA THR A 21 -16.30 5.20 -15.63
C THR A 21 -15.58 5.90 -16.80
N ARG A 22 -14.88 5.16 -17.67
CA ARG A 22 -14.05 5.66 -18.78
C ARG A 22 -12.99 6.71 -18.37
N ARG A 23 -12.72 6.84 -17.07
CA ARG A 23 -11.64 7.69 -16.54
C ARG A 23 -10.42 6.81 -16.29
N VAL A 24 -9.24 7.38 -16.50
CA VAL A 24 -7.98 6.75 -16.08
C VAL A 24 -7.95 6.80 -14.56
N LEU A 25 -7.63 5.69 -13.92
CA LEU A 25 -7.43 5.64 -12.48
C LEU A 25 -5.97 5.96 -12.19
N ASP A 26 -5.73 7.14 -11.63
CA ASP A 26 -4.37 7.61 -11.36
C ASP A 26 -3.90 7.28 -9.93
N ILE A 27 -4.82 7.22 -8.96
CA ILE A 27 -4.47 7.11 -7.53
C ILE A 27 -5.38 6.09 -6.83
N ILE A 28 -4.77 5.20 -6.04
CA ILE A 28 -5.45 4.37 -5.03
C ILE A 28 -4.94 4.78 -3.65
N VAL A 29 -5.86 5.11 -2.74
CA VAL A 29 -5.54 5.39 -1.33
C VAL A 29 -6.02 4.24 -0.45
N ASN A 30 -5.09 3.48 0.11
CA ASN A 30 -5.39 2.34 0.98
C ASN A 30 -5.23 2.68 2.47
N ASN A 31 -6.02 3.64 2.93
CA ASN A 31 -5.83 4.27 4.26
C ASN A 31 -6.58 3.57 5.42
N ALA A 32 -7.46 2.61 5.15
CA ALA A 32 -8.23 2.00 6.24
C ALA A 32 -7.32 1.16 7.16
N GLY A 33 -7.37 1.39 8.47
CA GLY A 33 -6.49 0.70 9.42
C GLY A 33 -7.24 0.28 10.66
N THR A 34 -6.79 -0.81 11.27
CA THR A 34 -7.21 -1.20 12.63
C THR A 34 -5.99 -1.53 13.46
N ILE A 35 -6.12 -1.34 14.77
CA ILE A 35 -5.09 -1.66 15.76
C ILE A 35 -5.74 -2.50 16.87
N ASN A 36 -5.03 -3.53 17.33
CA ASN A 36 -5.43 -4.29 18.50
C ASN A 36 -5.10 -3.50 19.79
N LYS A 37 -5.61 -3.93 20.95
CA LYS A 37 -5.18 -3.34 22.22
C LYS A 37 -3.69 -3.60 22.42
N ASN A 38 -2.97 -2.60 22.93
CA ASN A 38 -1.55 -2.75 23.26
C ASN A 38 -1.35 -3.91 24.24
N LYS A 39 -0.73 -4.99 23.74
CA LYS A 39 -0.37 -6.21 24.45
C LYS A 39 1.01 -6.65 23.95
N LYS A 40 1.73 -7.44 24.74
CA LYS A 40 2.92 -8.12 24.23
C LYS A 40 2.50 -9.12 23.16
N THR A 41 3.35 -9.39 22.18
CA THR A 41 2.99 -10.20 21.01
C THR A 41 2.41 -11.57 21.36
N TRP A 42 2.95 -12.25 22.36
CA TRP A 42 2.47 -13.57 22.82
C TRP A 42 1.17 -13.50 23.64
N ASP A 43 0.73 -12.31 24.04
CA ASP A 43 -0.53 -12.08 24.76
C ASP A 43 -1.66 -11.63 23.82
N VAL A 44 -1.38 -11.46 22.51
CA VAL A 44 -2.38 -11.08 21.51
C VAL A 44 -3.16 -12.33 21.08
N PRO A 45 -4.50 -12.36 21.25
CA PRO A 45 -5.33 -13.42 20.69
C PRO A 45 -5.16 -13.50 19.18
N VAL A 46 -5.12 -14.71 18.64
CA VAL A 46 -4.91 -14.94 17.19
C VAL A 46 -5.99 -14.22 16.38
N GLU A 47 -7.22 -14.17 16.88
CA GLU A 47 -8.36 -13.52 16.24
C GLU A 47 -8.18 -11.99 16.17
N GLU A 48 -7.62 -11.37 17.21
CA GLU A 48 -7.30 -9.93 17.19
C GLU A 48 -6.16 -9.64 16.20
N PHE A 49 -5.16 -10.52 16.15
CA PHE A 49 -4.06 -10.40 15.20
C PHE A 49 -4.53 -10.56 13.75
N ASP A 50 -5.36 -11.56 13.48
CA ASP A 50 -5.94 -11.83 12.17
C ASP A 50 -6.75 -10.64 11.67
N VAL A 51 -7.54 -9.98 12.54
CA VAL A 51 -8.27 -8.75 12.15
C VAL A 51 -7.31 -7.64 11.70
N VAL A 52 -6.19 -7.46 12.39
CA VAL A 52 -5.16 -6.47 12.00
C VAL A 52 -4.51 -6.85 10.67
N ILE A 53 -4.11 -8.11 10.49
CA ILE A 53 -3.48 -8.60 9.25
C ILE A 53 -4.44 -8.54 8.07
N ASP A 54 -5.68 -8.99 8.25
CA ASP A 54 -6.71 -8.99 7.21
C ASP A 54 -7.01 -7.57 6.76
N THR A 55 -7.05 -6.62 7.69
CA THR A 55 -7.36 -5.21 7.42
C THR A 55 -6.17 -4.47 6.82
N ASN A 56 -5.00 -4.55 7.45
CA ASN A 56 -3.89 -3.67 7.13
C ASN A 56 -2.98 -4.24 6.03
N LEU A 57 -3.01 -5.56 5.79
CA LEU A 57 -2.15 -6.23 4.82
C LEU A 57 -2.95 -6.95 3.73
N LYS A 58 -3.76 -7.96 4.07
CA LYS A 58 -4.44 -8.78 3.04
C LYS A 58 -5.40 -7.96 2.19
N ARG A 59 -6.14 -7.04 2.80
CA ARG A 59 -7.01 -6.09 2.08
C ARG A 59 -6.22 -5.22 1.10
N VAL A 60 -4.99 -4.84 1.44
CA VAL A 60 -4.13 -4.05 0.55
C VAL A 60 -3.80 -4.85 -0.70
N VAL A 61 -3.33 -6.07 -0.51
CA VAL A 61 -3.05 -7.00 -1.61
C VAL A 61 -4.29 -7.22 -2.48
N ASN A 62 -5.45 -7.48 -1.85
CA ASN A 62 -6.72 -7.69 -2.55
C ASN A 62 -7.10 -6.51 -3.45
N ILE A 63 -7.05 -5.28 -2.92
CA ILE A 63 -7.32 -4.07 -3.72
C ILE A 63 -6.30 -3.94 -4.87
N LEU A 64 -5.01 -4.11 -4.60
CA LEU A 64 -4.00 -3.97 -5.65
C LEU A 64 -4.18 -5.03 -6.76
N SER A 65 -4.52 -6.27 -6.43
CA SER A 65 -4.75 -7.34 -7.41
C SER A 65 -5.85 -7.03 -8.42
N HIS A 66 -6.94 -6.38 -8.00
CA HIS A 66 -8.05 -6.05 -8.90
C HIS A 66 -7.87 -4.72 -9.64
N PHE A 67 -7.13 -3.78 -9.05
CA PHE A 67 -6.98 -2.44 -9.62
C PHE A 67 -5.67 -2.22 -10.38
N PHE A 68 -4.60 -2.96 -10.11
CA PHE A 68 -3.33 -2.83 -10.85
C PHE A 68 -3.45 -3.05 -12.36
N PRO A 69 -4.25 -4.01 -12.87
CA PRO A 69 -4.48 -4.11 -14.31
C PRO A 69 -5.04 -2.83 -14.95
N LEU A 70 -5.72 -1.98 -14.16
CA LEU A 70 -6.28 -0.71 -14.63
C LEU A 70 -5.26 0.46 -14.61
N ILE A 71 -4.11 0.30 -13.95
CA ILE A 71 -3.15 1.40 -13.68
C ILE A 71 -1.79 1.16 -14.36
N ILE A 72 -1.36 -0.10 -14.49
CA ILE A 72 0.01 -0.47 -14.91
C ILE A 72 0.40 0.10 -16.29
N GLU A 73 -0.57 0.39 -17.17
CA GLU A 73 -0.30 0.90 -18.52
C GLU A 73 0.42 2.27 -18.52
N ARG A 74 0.47 3.02 -17.40
CA ARG A 74 1.04 4.39 -17.34
C ARG A 74 2.11 4.64 -16.28
N LEU A 75 2.46 3.65 -15.47
CA LEU A 75 3.37 3.87 -14.32
C LEU A 75 4.83 3.48 -14.57
N ALA A 76 5.18 2.96 -15.74
CA ALA A 76 6.55 2.46 -16.00
C ALA A 76 7.65 3.50 -15.68
N PRO A 77 7.56 4.78 -16.10
CA PRO A 77 8.56 5.79 -15.74
C PRO A 77 8.60 6.10 -14.23
N TYR A 78 7.45 6.12 -13.57
CA TYR A 78 7.34 6.35 -12.14
C TYR A 78 7.95 5.18 -11.33
N CYS A 79 7.62 3.93 -11.67
CA CYS A 79 8.20 2.74 -11.07
C CYS A 79 9.72 2.68 -11.27
N ALA A 80 10.20 2.98 -12.49
CA ALA A 80 11.63 3.05 -12.78
C ALA A 80 12.34 4.09 -11.89
N SER A 81 11.75 5.27 -11.68
CA SER A 81 12.32 6.29 -10.79
C SER A 81 12.40 5.83 -9.33
N LYS A 82 11.44 5.06 -8.83
CA LYS A 82 11.47 4.51 -7.46
C LYS A 82 12.57 3.46 -7.30
N TRP A 83 12.73 2.57 -8.29
CA TRP A 83 13.84 1.62 -8.32
C TRP A 83 15.21 2.32 -8.37
N ALA A 84 15.32 3.43 -9.09
CA ALA A 84 16.55 4.23 -9.13
C ALA A 84 16.95 4.76 -7.75
N ILE A 85 15.99 5.25 -6.95
CA ILE A 85 16.26 5.76 -5.59
C ILE A 85 16.70 4.64 -4.63
N VAL A 86 16.09 3.44 -4.74
CA VAL A 86 16.51 2.26 -3.95
C VAL A 86 17.95 1.87 -4.31
N GLY A 87 18.26 1.76 -5.60
CA GLY A 87 19.62 1.42 -6.07
C GLY A 87 20.66 2.45 -5.67
N LEU A 88 20.33 3.75 -5.74
CA LEU A 88 21.20 4.83 -5.28
C LEU A 88 21.48 4.72 -3.78
N SER A 89 20.44 4.51 -2.96
CA SER A 89 20.60 4.38 -1.51
C SER A 89 21.50 3.20 -1.15
N GLN A 90 21.35 2.06 -1.83
CA GLN A 90 22.22 0.89 -1.66
C GLN A 90 23.67 1.13 -2.09
N SER A 91 23.90 1.96 -3.12
CA SER A 91 25.25 2.34 -3.55
C SER A 91 25.91 3.21 -2.48
N VAL A 92 25.23 4.26 -2.03
CA VAL A 92 25.72 5.19 -1.01
C VAL A 92 25.97 4.48 0.32
N ALA A 93 25.14 3.49 0.68
CA ALA A 93 25.33 2.69 1.88
C ALA A 93 26.70 1.98 1.95
N LYS A 94 27.36 1.75 0.80
CA LYS A 94 28.70 1.15 0.73
C LYS A 94 29.84 2.16 0.90
N GLU A 95 29.54 3.46 0.78
CA GLU A 95 30.52 4.55 0.83
C GLU A 95 30.51 5.29 2.17
N ILE A 96 29.43 5.17 2.94
CA ILE A 96 29.29 5.84 4.23
C ILE A 96 30.06 5.13 5.36
N PRO A 97 30.56 5.89 6.35
CA PRO A 97 31.28 5.31 7.49
C PRO A 97 30.36 4.44 8.37
N PRO A 98 30.91 3.47 9.11
CA PRO A 98 30.14 2.44 9.83
C PRO A 98 29.21 2.97 10.95
N ASN A 99 29.36 4.24 11.33
CA ASN A 99 28.50 4.91 12.31
C ASN A 99 27.32 5.67 11.67
N LEU A 100 27.08 5.53 10.36
CA LEU A 100 25.98 6.13 9.63
C LEU A 100 25.20 5.06 8.85
N ALA A 101 23.89 5.26 8.71
CA ALA A 101 23.02 4.42 7.89
C ALA A 101 22.20 5.29 6.93
N ILE A 102 21.90 4.75 5.75
CA ILE A 102 21.01 5.34 4.75
C ILE A 102 20.04 4.26 4.30
N ASP A 103 18.77 4.62 4.16
CA ASP A 103 17.74 3.70 3.67
C ASP A 103 16.71 4.45 2.83
N ALA A 104 16.16 3.76 1.82
CA ALA A 104 15.12 4.27 0.96
C ALA A 104 13.76 3.89 1.53
N LEU A 105 13.08 4.85 2.16
CA LEU A 105 11.70 4.66 2.56
C LEU A 105 10.81 4.68 1.32
N SER A 106 10.12 3.57 1.07
CA SER A 106 9.15 3.41 0.00
C SER A 106 7.74 3.40 0.58
N PRO A 107 7.16 4.56 0.93
CA PRO A 107 5.76 4.62 1.29
C PRO A 107 4.91 4.11 0.11
N ALA A 108 3.91 3.29 0.41
CA ALA A 108 2.78 3.14 -0.50
C ALA A 108 2.14 4.53 -0.70
N ALA A 109 1.54 4.77 -1.88
CA ALA A 109 1.04 6.09 -2.31
C ALA A 109 0.40 6.89 -1.16
N LEU A 110 1.03 8.01 -0.79
CA LEU A 110 0.64 8.92 0.29
C LEU A 110 0.33 10.29 -0.32
N PHE A 111 -0.83 10.87 0.02
CA PHE A 111 -1.08 12.30 -0.22
C PHE A 111 -1.57 12.96 1.07
N LEU A 112 -0.89 14.04 1.45
CA LEU A 112 -1.30 15.01 2.47
C LEU A 112 -1.90 16.20 1.72
N SER A 113 -3.16 16.54 1.99
CA SER A 113 -3.70 17.88 1.73
C SER A 113 -4.32 18.42 3.01
N PHE A 114 -3.69 19.46 3.56
CA PHE A 114 -4.38 20.39 4.46
C PHE A 114 -5.01 21.47 3.59
N GLU A 115 -6.33 21.59 3.65
CA GLU A 115 -7.02 22.82 3.29
C GLU A 115 -7.87 23.22 4.49
N PHE A 116 -7.68 24.46 4.95
CA PHE A 116 -8.40 25.10 6.06
C PHE A 116 -9.78 25.58 5.59
#